data_AF-A0A2D6CUA8-F1
#
_entry.id   AF-A0A2D6CUA8-F1
#
_cell.length_a   1.000
_cell.length_b   1.000
_cell.length_c   1.000
_cell.angle_alpha   90.00
_cell.angle_beta   90.00
_cell.angle_gamma   90.00
#
_symmetry.space_group_name_H-M   'P 1'
#
loop_
_entity.id
_entity.type
_entity.pdbx_description
1 polymer ?
#
loop_
_entity_poly.entity_id
_entity_poly.type
_entity_poly.pdbx_seq_one_letter_code
_entity_poly.pdbx_strand_id
1 'polypeptide(L)'
;MGKTYQSIVIDKPAGDVWATVRDFHDVSWANPVLTSCEAVGDKAGDQMGAKRVLNDAFHETLVEISDLNRALRYSIDDGPAPVSKDDLSDYVGALAVHEITEGGGSFVEWSSSWEGRDDAAVEFCHTVYVALLGQLKQALS
;
A
#
# COMPACT_ATOMS: atom_id res chain seq x y z
N MET A 1 -7.30 3.09 -18.52
CA MET A 1 -6.62 3.59 -17.32
C MET A 1 -7.62 3.86 -16.20
N GLY A 2 -7.76 2.90 -15.30
CA GLY A 2 -8.42 3.07 -14.01
C GLY A 2 -7.43 3.61 -12.99
N LYS A 3 -7.90 4.38 -12.02
CA LYS A 3 -7.06 4.89 -10.93
C LYS A 3 -7.90 5.24 -9.70
N THR A 4 -7.25 5.22 -8.54
CA THR A 4 -7.80 5.74 -7.28
C THR A 4 -6.71 6.44 -6.48
N TYR A 5 -7.11 7.38 -5.61
CA TYR A 5 -6.19 8.19 -4.80
C TYR A 5 -6.83 8.57 -3.47
N GLN A 6 -6.12 8.31 -2.37
CA GLN A 6 -6.55 8.56 -1.01
C GLN A 6 -5.37 9.13 -0.22
N SER A 7 -5.65 10.00 0.74
CA SER A 7 -4.61 10.57 1.58
C SER A 7 -5.13 10.96 2.96
N ILE A 8 -4.22 11.04 3.92
CA ILE A 8 -4.48 11.46 5.30
C ILE A 8 -3.32 12.29 5.86
N VAL A 9 -3.59 13.01 6.95
CA VAL A 9 -2.57 13.64 7.79
C VAL A 9 -2.43 12.85 9.10
N ILE A 10 -1.18 12.57 9.49
CA ILE A 10 -0.81 11.93 10.76
C ILE A 10 0.07 12.91 11.55
N ASP A 11 -0.27 13.12 12.81
CA ASP A 11 0.49 13.99 13.74
C ASP A 11 1.72 13.27 14.31
N LYS A 12 2.57 12.78 13.41
CA LYS A 12 3.86 12.12 13.69
C LYS A 12 4.89 12.52 12.63
N PRO A 13 6.18 12.57 12.99
CA PRO A 13 7.27 12.76 12.03
C PRO A 13 7.18 11.76 10.88
N ALA A 14 7.45 12.23 9.65
CA ALA A 14 7.40 11.38 8.45
C ALA A 14 8.33 10.16 8.54
N GLY A 15 9.43 10.26 9.29
CA GLY A 15 10.33 9.13 9.55
C GLY A 15 9.69 8.01 10.35
N ASP A 16 8.90 8.35 11.38
CA ASP A 16 8.22 7.37 12.23
C ASP A 16 7.09 6.66 11.46
N VAL A 17 6.34 7.44 10.66
CA VAL A 17 5.30 6.90 9.79
C VAL A 17 5.91 6.00 8.72
N TRP A 18 7.01 6.43 8.09
CA TRP A 18 7.72 5.60 7.11
C TRP A 18 8.25 4.31 7.73
N ALA A 19 8.89 4.37 8.90
CA ALA A 19 9.40 3.18 9.58
C ALA A 19 8.32 2.13 9.84
N THR A 20 7.06 2.55 10.00
CA THR A 20 5.91 1.66 10.21
C THR A 20 5.46 0.94 8.94
N VAL A 21 5.59 1.58 7.77
CA VAL A 21 5.09 1.04 6.48
C VAL A 21 6.19 0.60 5.52
N ARG A 22 7.46 0.87 5.85
CA ARG A 22 8.63 0.61 5.01
C ARG A 22 8.83 -0.88 4.73
N ASP A 23 8.65 -1.73 5.73
CA ASP A 23 8.82 -3.16 5.57
C ASP A 23 7.60 -3.75 4.86
N PHE A 24 7.75 -4.14 3.60
CA PHE A 24 6.67 -4.71 2.80
C PHE A 24 6.13 -6.03 3.36
N HIS A 25 6.85 -6.71 4.24
CA HIS A 25 6.38 -7.93 4.90
C HIS A 25 5.74 -7.68 6.26
N ASP A 26 5.85 -6.47 6.81
CA ASP A 26 5.18 -6.10 8.06
C ASP A 26 3.83 -5.41 7.79
N VAL A 27 2.75 -6.08 8.17
CA VAL A 27 1.38 -5.55 8.12
C VAL A 27 0.74 -5.50 9.50
N SER A 28 1.53 -5.56 10.58
CA SER A 28 1.02 -5.59 11.95
C SER A 28 0.19 -4.36 12.32
N TRP A 29 0.44 -3.23 11.67
CA TRP A 29 -0.29 -1.96 11.82
C TRP A 29 -1.67 -1.95 11.14
N ALA A 30 -1.97 -2.92 10.26
CA ALA A 30 -3.12 -2.87 9.35
C ALA A 30 -4.34 -3.70 9.82
N ASN A 31 -4.30 -4.29 11.00
CA ASN A 31 -5.41 -5.07 11.56
C ASN A 31 -6.64 -4.16 11.80
N PRO A 32 -7.87 -4.54 11.42
CA PRO A 32 -8.30 -5.84 10.90
C PRO A 32 -8.37 -5.95 9.38
N VAL A 33 -7.89 -4.95 8.64
CA VAL A 33 -7.98 -4.94 7.18
C VAL A 33 -7.05 -6.00 6.57
N LEU A 34 -5.80 -6.04 7.03
CA LEU A 34 -4.85 -7.11 6.75
C LEU A 34 -4.59 -7.87 8.05
N THR A 35 -4.82 -9.18 8.02
CA THR A 35 -4.71 -10.05 9.18
C THR A 35 -3.60 -11.09 9.02
N SER A 36 -3.20 -11.40 7.78
CA SER A 36 -2.04 -12.23 7.49
C SER A 36 -1.20 -11.66 6.35
N CYS A 37 0.10 -11.91 6.41
CA CYS A 37 1.06 -11.65 5.36
C CYS A 37 2.08 -12.79 5.35
N GLU A 38 2.12 -13.55 4.26
CA GLU A 38 3.12 -14.59 4.02
C GLU A 38 4.18 -14.05 3.05
N ALA A 39 5.43 -13.95 3.51
CA ALA A 39 6.54 -13.62 2.63
C ALA A 39 6.82 -14.77 1.65
N VAL A 40 7.00 -14.44 0.37
CA VAL A 40 7.30 -15.43 -0.68
C VAL A 40 8.71 -15.20 -1.23
N GLY A 41 9.53 -16.25 -1.21
CA GLY A 41 10.92 -16.21 -1.67
C GLY A 41 11.90 -15.86 -0.54
N ASP A 42 13.06 -15.35 -0.92
CA ASP A 42 14.23 -15.11 -0.04
C ASP A 42 14.54 -13.63 0.19
N LYS A 43 13.91 -12.73 -0.57
CA LYS A 43 14.09 -11.28 -0.45
C LYS A 43 13.37 -10.75 0.78
N ALA A 44 14.06 -9.91 1.56
CA ALA A 44 13.46 -9.21 2.69
C ALA A 44 12.46 -8.14 2.21
N GLY A 45 11.50 -7.77 3.06
CA GLY A 45 10.42 -6.84 2.71
C GLY A 45 10.88 -5.41 2.37
N ASP A 46 12.14 -5.07 2.60
CA ASP A 46 12.72 -3.79 2.18
C ASP A 46 13.59 -3.90 0.91
N GLN A 47 13.51 -5.02 0.19
CA GLN A 47 14.26 -5.26 -1.03
C GLN A 47 13.36 -5.32 -2.25
N MET A 48 13.70 -4.55 -3.29
CA MET A 48 12.99 -4.59 -4.57
C MET A 48 12.86 -6.02 -5.11
N GLY A 49 11.63 -6.40 -5.47
CA GLY A 49 11.24 -7.73 -5.90
C GLY A 49 10.84 -8.68 -4.77
N ALA A 50 10.80 -8.22 -3.51
CA ALA A 50 10.15 -8.95 -2.43
C ALA A 50 8.69 -9.24 -2.78
N LYS A 51 8.21 -10.42 -2.40
CA LYS A 51 6.86 -10.86 -2.71
C LYS A 51 6.10 -11.24 -1.44
N ARG A 52 4.79 -11.10 -1.46
CA ARG A 52 3.92 -11.49 -0.36
C ARG A 52 2.58 -12.02 -0.82
N VAL A 53 1.94 -12.81 0.04
CA VAL A 53 0.52 -13.15 -0.06
C VAL A 53 -0.19 -12.53 1.15
N LEU A 54 -1.15 -11.63 0.90
CA LEU A 54 -1.96 -11.00 1.94
C LEU A 54 -3.31 -11.70 2.07
N ASN A 55 -3.73 -11.99 3.30
CA ASN A 55 -5.01 -12.64 3.61
C ASN A 55 -5.28 -13.89 2.74
N ASP A 56 -4.24 -14.65 2.41
CA ASP A 56 -4.27 -15.84 1.54
C ASP A 56 -4.87 -15.59 0.14
N ALA A 57 -4.94 -14.33 -0.30
CA ALA A 57 -5.72 -13.93 -1.48
C ALA A 57 -4.98 -13.00 -2.44
N PHE A 58 -4.26 -12.00 -1.94
CA PHE A 58 -3.59 -11.00 -2.80
C PHE A 58 -2.11 -11.32 -2.93
N HIS A 59 -1.69 -11.66 -4.14
CA HIS A 59 -0.29 -11.91 -4.47
C HIS A 59 0.33 -10.60 -4.96
N GLU A 60 1.33 -10.10 -4.26
CA GLU A 60 1.94 -8.81 -4.57
C GLU A 60 3.45 -8.91 -4.70
N THR A 61 4.02 -8.09 -5.60
CA THR A 61 5.46 -7.91 -5.76
C THR A 61 5.84 -6.45 -5.53
N LEU A 62 6.81 -6.19 -4.66
CA LEU A 62 7.41 -4.88 -4.47
C LEU A 62 8.24 -4.52 -5.70
N VAL A 63 7.86 -3.47 -6.44
CA VAL A 63 8.54 -3.05 -7.68
C VAL A 63 9.48 -1.87 -7.48
N GLU A 64 9.28 -1.08 -6.43
CA GLU A 64 10.14 0.07 -6.10
C GLU A 64 10.07 0.36 -4.60
N ILE A 65 11.20 0.74 -3.99
CA ILE A 65 11.26 1.28 -2.64
C ILE A 65 12.36 2.34 -2.57
N SER A 66 12.07 3.47 -1.92
CA SER A 66 13.00 4.58 -1.79
C SER A 66 12.89 5.17 -0.38
N ASP A 67 13.92 4.94 0.43
CA ASP A 67 14.04 5.55 1.76
C ASP A 67 14.22 7.07 1.70
N LEU A 68 14.88 7.55 0.63
CA LEU A 68 15.07 8.99 0.42
C LEU A 68 13.72 9.69 0.18
N ASN A 69 12.85 9.08 -0.63
CA ASN A 69 11.54 9.64 -0.97
C ASN A 69 10.43 9.15 -0.03
N ARG A 70 10.73 8.24 0.91
CA ARG A 70 9.77 7.53 1.77
C ARG A 70 8.57 7.03 0.97
N ALA A 71 8.88 6.29 -0.09
CA ALA A 71 7.88 5.80 -1.03
C ALA A 71 8.15 4.35 -1.42
N LEU A 72 7.08 3.61 -1.66
CA LEU A 72 7.11 2.28 -2.25
C LEU A 72 6.06 2.12 -3.33
N ARG A 73 6.32 1.21 -4.26
CA ARG A 73 5.37 0.80 -5.29
C ARG A 73 5.36 -0.71 -5.40
N TYR A 74 4.20 -1.27 -5.67
CA TYR A 74 4.01 -2.71 -5.78
C TYR A 74 3.00 -3.05 -6.87
N SER A 75 3.11 -4.24 -7.45
CA SER A 75 2.09 -4.82 -8.33
C SER A 75 1.17 -5.75 -7.54
N ILE A 76 -0.09 -5.85 -7.97
CA ILE A 76 -0.94 -7.01 -7.66
C ILE A 76 -0.76 -7.97 -8.83
N ASP A 77 -0.11 -9.10 -8.58
CA ASP A 77 0.18 -10.13 -9.58
C ASP A 77 -1.02 -11.06 -9.78
N ASP A 78 -1.78 -11.31 -8.70
CA ASP A 78 -3.06 -12.01 -8.72
C ASP A 78 -3.87 -11.67 -7.46
N GLY A 79 -5.20 -11.84 -7.54
CA GLY A 79 -6.11 -11.49 -6.46
C GLY A 79 -7.55 -11.92 -6.73
N PRO A 80 -8.46 -11.74 -5.77
CA PRO A 80 -9.88 -11.88 -6.02
C PRO A 80 -10.39 -10.76 -6.94
N ALA A 81 -11.48 -11.04 -7.67
CA ALA A 81 -12.22 -10.00 -8.37
C ALA A 81 -12.61 -8.86 -7.40
N PRO A 82 -12.54 -7.59 -7.82
CA PRO A 82 -12.35 -7.11 -9.19
C PRO A 82 -10.87 -6.80 -9.55
N VAL A 83 -9.89 -7.28 -8.78
CA VAL A 83 -8.46 -7.00 -9.00
C VAL A 83 -7.67 -8.26 -9.38
N SER A 84 -8.36 -9.29 -9.88
CA SER A 84 -7.69 -10.49 -10.37
C SER A 84 -6.88 -10.19 -11.63
N LYS A 85 -5.93 -11.06 -11.96
CA LYS A 85 -5.16 -10.95 -13.22
C LYS A 85 -6.00 -11.07 -14.50
N ASP A 86 -7.21 -11.61 -14.39
CA ASP A 86 -8.15 -11.75 -15.50
C ASP A 86 -9.04 -10.50 -15.65
N ASP A 87 -9.21 -9.72 -14.58
CA ASP A 87 -10.01 -8.48 -14.56
C ASP A 87 -9.16 -7.26 -14.92
N LEU A 88 -7.95 -7.16 -14.35
CA LEU A 88 -7.06 -6.00 -14.49
C LEU A 88 -5.68 -6.41 -14.98
N SER A 89 -5.06 -5.55 -15.80
CA SER A 89 -3.65 -5.66 -16.16
C SER A 89 -2.86 -4.44 -15.71
N ASP A 90 -1.57 -4.64 -15.47
CA ASP A 90 -0.62 -3.58 -15.11
C ASP A 90 -1.02 -2.78 -13.86
N TYR A 91 -1.63 -3.45 -12.88
CA TYR A 91 -1.94 -2.83 -11.60
C TYR A 91 -0.66 -2.41 -10.89
N VAL A 92 -0.59 -1.13 -10.50
CA VAL A 92 0.47 -0.61 -9.64
C VAL A 92 -0.13 0.19 -8.50
N GLY A 93 0.10 -0.25 -7.27
CA GLY A 93 -0.10 0.51 -6.04
C GLY A 93 1.14 1.35 -5.71
N ALA A 94 0.91 2.52 -5.12
CA ALA A 94 1.97 3.44 -4.69
C ALA A 94 1.59 4.10 -3.37
N LEU A 95 2.49 4.01 -2.38
CA LEU A 95 2.39 4.69 -1.10
C LEU A 95 3.58 5.65 -0.94
N ALA A 96 3.31 6.87 -0.46
CA ALA A 96 4.35 7.84 -0.14
C ALA A 96 4.03 8.59 1.16
N VAL A 97 5.09 8.90 1.91
CA VAL A 97 5.02 9.64 3.18
C VAL A 97 5.83 10.93 3.08
N HIS A 98 5.10 12.04 3.05
CA HIS A 98 5.66 13.38 2.92
C HIS A 98 5.71 14.08 4.27
N GLU A 99 6.74 14.89 4.48
CA GLU A 99 6.83 15.73 5.67
C GLU A 99 5.96 16.98 5.50
N ILE A 100 5.19 17.32 6.54
CA ILE A 100 4.49 18.60 6.61
C ILE A 100 5.38 19.55 7.41
N THR A 101 6.12 20.41 6.72
CA THR A 101 7.10 21.31 7.35
C THR A 101 6.43 22.45 8.12
N GLU A 102 5.24 22.87 7.70
CA GLU A 102 4.46 23.90 8.38
C GLU A 102 3.49 23.25 9.38
N GLY A 103 3.70 23.47 10.67
CA GLY A 103 2.85 22.89 11.73
C GLY A 103 3.24 21.48 12.16
N GLY A 104 4.10 20.79 11.41
CA GLY A 104 4.60 19.45 11.73
C GLY A 104 3.67 18.32 11.30
N GLY A 105 4.13 17.08 11.53
CA GLY A 105 3.41 15.87 11.13
C GLY A 105 3.80 15.39 9.73
N SER A 106 2.95 14.54 9.17
CA SER A 106 3.16 13.92 7.87
C SER A 106 1.88 13.79 7.06
N PHE A 107 2.05 13.89 5.74
CA PHE A 107 1.02 13.65 4.74
C PHE A 107 1.29 12.31 4.09
N VAL A 108 0.35 11.37 4.23
CA VAL A 108 0.45 10.03 3.63
C VAL A 108 -0.53 9.96 2.49
N GLU A 109 -0.06 9.50 1.33
CA GLU A 109 -0.89 9.21 0.18
C GLU A 109 -0.74 7.76 -0.27
N TRP A 110 -1.86 7.19 -0.71
CA TRP A 110 -1.93 5.89 -1.31
C TRP A 110 -2.76 5.98 -2.59
N SER A 111 -2.20 5.47 -3.68
CA SER A 111 -2.86 5.45 -4.98
C SER A 111 -2.65 4.12 -5.68
N SER A 112 -3.48 3.85 -6.68
CA SER A 112 -3.16 2.84 -7.68
C SER A 112 -3.67 3.22 -9.05
N SER A 113 -3.09 2.59 -10.06
CA SER A 113 -3.50 2.69 -11.46
C SER A 113 -3.37 1.33 -12.16
N TRP A 114 -4.19 1.10 -13.17
CA TRP A 114 -4.21 -0.12 -13.97
C TRP A 114 -4.78 0.14 -15.36
N GLU A 115 -4.59 -0.80 -16.28
CA GLU A 115 -5.18 -0.74 -17.61
C GLU A 115 -6.63 -1.25 -17.64
N GLY A 116 -7.43 -0.65 -18.53
CA GLY A 116 -8.90 -0.83 -18.53
C GLY A 116 -9.63 0.27 -17.74
N ARG A 117 -10.97 0.24 -17.75
CA ARG A 117 -11.82 1.11 -16.93
C ARG A 117 -12.89 0.23 -16.29
N ASP A 118 -12.76 0.06 -14.99
CA ASP A 118 -13.66 -0.75 -14.17
C ASP A 118 -14.02 0.05 -12.91
N ASP A 119 -15.27 0.51 -12.84
CA ASP A 119 -15.75 1.31 -11.72
C ASP A 119 -15.82 0.48 -10.42
N ALA A 120 -16.01 -0.84 -10.51
CA ALA A 120 -15.99 -1.73 -9.34
C ALA A 120 -14.57 -1.86 -8.78
N ALA A 121 -13.54 -1.94 -9.63
CA ALA A 121 -12.15 -1.91 -9.17
C ALA A 121 -11.77 -0.58 -8.51
N VAL A 122 -12.29 0.56 -9.02
CA VAL A 122 -12.10 1.88 -8.40
C VAL A 122 -12.72 1.92 -7.00
N GLU A 123 -13.98 1.48 -6.86
CA GLU A 123 -14.70 1.47 -5.58
C GLU A 123 -14.05 0.52 -4.57
N PHE A 124 -13.66 -0.67 -5.02
CA PHE A 124 -12.96 -1.65 -4.20
C PHE A 124 -11.64 -1.09 -3.65
N CYS A 125 -10.75 -0.60 -4.53
CA CYS A 125 -9.46 -0.05 -4.12
C CYS A 125 -9.64 1.20 -3.24
N HIS A 126 -10.61 2.06 -3.54
CA HIS A 126 -10.94 3.21 -2.70
C HIS A 126 -11.24 2.78 -1.27
N THR A 127 -12.12 1.79 -1.10
CA THR A 127 -12.56 1.30 0.20
C THR A 127 -11.40 0.70 1.00
N VAL A 128 -10.57 -0.11 0.33
CA VAL A 128 -9.38 -0.72 0.95
C VAL A 128 -8.40 0.37 1.41
N TYR A 129 -8.09 1.37 0.58
CA TYR A 129 -7.13 2.42 0.95
C TYR A 129 -7.64 3.35 2.05
N VAL A 130 -8.93 3.71 2.05
CA VAL A 130 -9.52 4.46 3.17
C VAL A 130 -9.38 3.68 4.47
N ALA A 131 -9.66 2.37 4.46
CA ALA A 131 -9.56 1.53 5.63
C ALA A 131 -8.11 1.39 6.13
N LEU A 132 -7.16 1.11 5.23
CA LEU A 132 -5.73 0.99 5.56
C LEU A 132 -5.15 2.28 6.10
N LEU A 133 -5.39 3.43 5.45
CA LEU A 133 -4.93 4.71 5.95
C LEU A 133 -5.55 5.02 7.33
N GLY A 134 -6.82 4.65 7.54
CA GLY A 134 -7.47 4.73 8.85
C GLY A 134 -6.72 3.92 9.93
N GLN A 135 -6.37 2.66 9.62
CA GLN A 135 -5.60 1.81 10.56
C GLN A 135 -4.20 2.34 10.82
N LEU A 136 -3.50 2.80 9.78
CA LEU A 136 -2.18 3.41 9.93
C LEU A 136 -2.23 4.62 10.87
N LYS A 137 -3.23 5.49 10.70
CA LYS A 137 -3.43 6.63 11.58
C LYS A 137 -3.69 6.19 13.02
N GLN A 138 -4.52 5.17 13.22
CA GLN A 138 -4.84 4.64 14.54
C GLN A 138 -3.62 4.01 15.23
N ALA A 139 -2.81 3.25 14.50
CA ALA A 139 -1.59 2.62 15.02
C ALA A 139 -0.53 3.63 15.47
N LEU A 140 -0.57 4.84 14.90
CA LEU A 140 0.36 5.94 15.16
C LEU A 140 -0.23 7.06 16.01
N SER A 141 -1.47 6.89 16.52
CA SER A 141 -2.11 7.87 17.41
C SER A 141 -1.60 7.79 18.84
#